data_AF-A0A7V1JL04-F1
#
_entry.id   AF-A0A7V1JL04-F1
#
_cell.length_a   1.000
_cell.length_b   1.000
_cell.length_c   1.000
_cell.angle_alpha   90.00
_cell.angle_beta   90.00
_cell.angle_gamma   90.00
#
_symmetry.space_group_name_H-M   'P 1'
#
loop_
_entity.id
_entity.type
_entity.pdbx_description
1 polymer ?
#
loop_
_entity_poly.entity_id
_entity_poly.type
_entity_poly.pdbx_seq_one_letter_code
_entity_poly.pdbx_strand_id
1 'polypeptide(L)'
;MEVEVAAAKAPKWAMSESGDTLEMIERPRGGLSFVLVDGQRSGRAAKAISNLVARKAIAELAEGVRDGAAARAAHDYLHAYKGG
;
A
#
# COMPACT_ATOMS: atom_id res chain seq x y z
N MET A 1 20.05 15.88 3.36
CA MET A 1 19.50 14.74 4.12
C MET A 1 19.57 13.56 3.19
N GLU A 2 20.25 12.50 3.61
CA GLU A 2 20.37 11.26 2.85
C GLU A 2 19.57 10.19 3.59
N VAL A 3 18.71 9.49 2.85
CA VAL A 3 17.87 8.42 3.40
C VAL A 3 18.08 7.20 2.52
N GLU A 4 18.66 6.15 3.08
CA GLU A 4 18.79 4.85 2.44
C GLU A 4 17.65 3.95 2.90
N VAL A 5 16.91 3.40 1.95
CA VAL A 5 15.83 2.45 2.23
C VAL A 5 16.03 1.20 1.39
N ALA A 6 15.99 0.05 2.05
CA ALA A 6 16.02 -1.26 1.42
C ALA A 6 14.77 -2.05 1.83
N ALA A 7 14.26 -2.86 0.91
CA ALA A 7 13.13 -3.75 1.18
C ALA A 7 13.45 -5.15 0.64
N ALA A 8 13.20 -6.15 1.48
CA ALA A 8 13.25 -7.55 1.10
C ALA A 8 11.91 -8.19 1.46
N LYS A 9 11.33 -8.97 0.54
CA LYS A 9 10.05 -9.64 0.74
C LYS A 9 10.06 -11.02 0.10
N ALA A 10 9.33 -11.95 0.69
CA ALA A 10 9.21 -13.31 0.22
C ALA A 10 7.73 -13.76 0.19
N PRO A 11 7.31 -14.53 -0.81
CA PRO A 11 5.98 -15.14 -0.81
C PRO A 11 5.88 -16.27 0.22
N LYS A 12 4.66 -16.59 0.63
CA LYS A 12 4.37 -17.80 1.40
C LYS A 12 4.79 -19.05 0.59
N TRP A 13 5.26 -20.09 1.28
CA TRP A 13 5.58 -21.38 0.65
C TRP A 13 4.44 -21.87 -0.27
N ALA A 14 4.83 -22.41 -1.42
CA ALA A 14 3.94 -22.90 -2.48
C ALA A 14 3.00 -21.83 -3.11
N MET A 15 3.30 -20.54 -2.94
CA MET A 15 2.60 -19.44 -3.62
C MET A 15 3.53 -18.73 -4.59
N SER A 16 3.04 -18.42 -5.79
CA SER A 16 3.79 -17.65 -6.80
C SER A 16 3.86 -16.16 -6.51
N GLU A 17 2.97 -15.63 -5.67
CA GLU A 17 2.87 -14.20 -5.35
C GLU A 17 2.68 -13.98 -3.84
N SER A 18 3.39 -12.99 -3.29
CA SER A 18 3.19 -12.48 -1.92
C SER A 18 1.93 -11.63 -1.88
N GLY A 19 1.15 -11.75 -0.80
CA GLY A 19 0.02 -10.87 -0.51
C GLY A 19 0.44 -9.46 -0.12
N ASP A 20 1.72 -9.24 0.17
CA ASP A 20 2.24 -7.95 0.62
C ASP A 20 2.44 -7.02 -0.58
N THR A 21 2.36 -5.72 -0.32
CA THR A 21 2.70 -4.65 -1.27
C THR A 21 3.38 -3.53 -0.51
N LEU A 22 4.55 -3.11 -1.01
CA LEU A 22 5.27 -1.94 -0.53
C LEU A 22 5.37 -0.96 -1.69
N GLU A 23 4.86 0.25 -1.50
CA GLU A 23 4.95 1.35 -2.46
C GLU A 23 5.61 2.56 -1.80
N MET A 24 6.28 3.39 -2.59
CA MET A 24 6.96 4.60 -2.14
C MET A 24 6.49 5.79 -2.98
N ILE A 25 6.36 6.96 -2.35
CA ILE A 25 6.12 8.22 -3.05
C ILE A 25 6.87 9.38 -2.39
N GLU A 26 7.36 10.30 -3.22
CA GLU A 26 7.81 11.61 -2.77
C GLU A 26 6.63 12.56 -2.65
N ARG A 27 6.55 13.30 -1.54
CA ARG A 27 5.40 14.16 -1.25
C ARG A 27 5.54 15.53 -1.92
N PRO A 28 4.42 16.21 -2.26
CA PRO A 28 4.45 17.53 -2.90
C PRO A 28 5.19 18.62 -2.12
N ARG A 29 5.26 18.51 -0.78
CA ARG A 29 5.95 19.49 0.09
C ARG A 29 7.30 18.97 0.60
N GLY A 30 7.86 17.97 -0.06
CA GLY A 30 9.08 17.29 0.34
C GLY A 30 8.86 16.18 1.37
N GLY A 31 9.83 15.27 1.42
CA GLY A 31 9.79 14.07 2.25
C GLY A 31 9.33 12.83 1.48
N LEU A 32 9.64 11.66 2.03
CA LEU A 32 9.30 10.36 1.47
C LEU A 32 8.22 9.71 2.32
N SER A 33 7.27 9.05 1.66
CA SER A 33 6.28 8.21 2.29
C SER A 33 6.37 6.80 1.74
N PHE A 34 6.27 5.82 2.64
CA PHE A 34 6.21 4.40 2.31
C PHE A 34 4.87 3.84 2.75
N VAL A 35 4.25 3.05 1.90
CA VAL A 35 2.97 2.41 2.15
C VAL A 35 3.17 0.91 2.09
N LEU A 36 3.06 0.24 3.24
CA LEU A 36 3.08 -1.21 3.35
C LEU A 36 1.66 -1.74 3.59
N VAL A 37 1.24 -2.69 2.76
CA VAL A 37 -0.06 -3.35 2.86
C VAL A 37 0.12 -4.86 2.83
N ASP A 38 -0.41 -5.54 3.84
CA ASP A 38 -0.57 -7.01 3.84
C ASP A 38 -2.00 -7.35 3.40
N GLY A 39 -2.11 -8.03 2.26
CA GLY A 39 -3.38 -8.47 1.71
C GLY A 39 -3.88 -9.73 2.41
N GLN A 40 -5.16 -9.73 2.83
CA GLN A 40 -5.77 -10.90 3.47
C GLN A 40 -5.59 -12.18 2.62
N ARG A 41 -5.11 -13.26 3.25
CA ARG A 41 -4.78 -14.58 2.65
C ARG A 41 -3.43 -14.58 1.91
N SER A 42 -3.33 -15.25 0.77
CA SER A 42 -2.09 -15.42 0.02
C SER A 42 -2.38 -15.59 -1.47
N GLY A 43 -1.35 -15.43 -2.31
CA GLY A 43 -1.46 -15.57 -3.77
C GLY A 43 -2.14 -14.37 -4.45
N ARG A 44 -2.55 -14.56 -5.70
CA ARG A 44 -3.03 -13.49 -6.59
C ARG A 44 -4.14 -12.64 -6.01
N ALA A 45 -5.11 -13.25 -5.32
CA ALA A 45 -6.23 -12.52 -4.73
C ALA A 45 -5.77 -11.56 -3.62
N ALA A 46 -4.87 -12.02 -2.73
CA ALA A 46 -4.28 -11.18 -1.70
C ALA A 46 -3.46 -10.05 -2.33
N LYS A 47 -2.67 -10.37 -3.36
CA LYS A 47 -1.86 -9.38 -4.10
C LYS A 47 -2.72 -8.32 -4.80
N ALA A 48 -3.85 -8.69 -5.37
CA ALA A 48 -4.78 -7.75 -5.99
C ALA A 48 -5.35 -6.76 -4.96
N ILE A 49 -5.75 -7.26 -3.78
CA ILE A 49 -6.26 -6.41 -2.70
C ILE A 49 -5.17 -5.49 -2.14
N SER A 50 -3.97 -5.99 -1.87
CA SER A 50 -2.91 -5.13 -1.33
C SER A 50 -2.45 -4.07 -2.32
N ASN A 51 -2.37 -4.40 -3.62
CA ASN A 51 -2.11 -3.43 -4.68
C ASN A 51 -3.20 -2.35 -4.75
N LEU A 52 -4.48 -2.74 -4.64
CA LEU A 52 -5.62 -1.81 -4.67
C LEU A 52 -5.52 -0.77 -3.54
N VAL A 53 -5.31 -1.25 -2.32
CA VAL A 53 -5.21 -0.40 -1.12
C VAL A 53 -3.97 0.49 -1.16
N ALA A 54 -2.81 -0.08 -1.52
CA ALA A 54 -1.56 0.67 -1.60
C ALA A 54 -1.66 1.81 -2.63
N ARG A 55 -2.20 1.53 -3.82
CA ARG A 55 -2.41 2.55 -4.86
C ARG A 55 -3.35 3.66 -4.41
N LYS A 56 -4.43 3.33 -3.68
CA LYS A 56 -5.33 4.35 -3.15
C LYS A 56 -4.62 5.26 -2.15
N ALA A 57 -3.87 4.69 -1.20
CA ALA A 57 -3.10 5.48 -0.24
C ALA A 57 -2.05 6.36 -0.93
N ILE A 58 -1.31 5.81 -1.90
CA ILE A 58 -0.32 6.56 -2.68
C ILE A 58 -0.96 7.73 -3.44
N ALA A 59 -2.14 7.53 -4.04
CA ALA A 59 -2.85 8.60 -4.74
C ALA A 59 -3.20 9.77 -3.80
N GLU A 60 -3.69 9.49 -2.60
CA GLU A 60 -3.98 10.54 -1.61
C GLU A 60 -2.71 11.26 -1.13
N LEU A 61 -1.63 10.50 -0.88
CA LEU A 61 -0.34 11.06 -0.49
C LEU A 61 0.27 11.93 -1.60
N ALA A 62 0.04 11.57 -2.87
CA ALA A 62 0.45 12.34 -4.05
C ALA A 62 -0.23 13.71 -4.10
N GLU A 63 -1.48 13.80 -3.65
CA GLU A 63 -2.22 15.07 -3.53
C GLU A 63 -1.83 15.87 -2.27
N GLY A 64 -0.88 15.36 -1.47
CA GLY A 64 -0.42 16.01 -0.25
C GLY A 64 -1.39 15.87 0.92
N VAL A 65 -2.31 14.89 0.86
CA VAL A 65 -3.21 14.55 1.96
C VAL A 65 -2.40 13.99 3.13
N ARG A 66 -2.79 14.31 4.37
CA ARG A 66 -2.15 13.81 5.60
C ARG A 66 -2.34 12.30 5.74
N ASP A 67 -1.38 11.64 6.37
CA ASP A 67 -1.28 10.18 6.41
C ASP A 67 -2.52 9.52 7.00
N GLY A 68 -3.07 10.07 8.09
CA GLY A 68 -4.30 9.56 8.69
C GLY A 68 -5.51 9.63 7.75
N ALA A 69 -5.63 10.70 6.95
CA ALA A 69 -6.71 10.83 5.99
C ALA A 69 -6.48 9.93 4.76
N ALA A 70 -5.24 9.79 4.28
CA ALA A 70 -4.89 8.85 3.22
C ALA A 70 -5.17 7.38 3.63
N ALA A 71 -4.78 7.00 4.85
CA ALA A 71 -5.06 5.69 5.41
C ALA A 71 -6.57 5.46 5.57
N ARG A 72 -7.32 6.47 6.02
CA ARG A 72 -8.78 6.40 6.14
C ARG A 72 -9.45 6.24 4.78
N ALA A 73 -9.04 7.01 3.78
CA ALA A 73 -9.54 6.90 2.42
C ALA A 73 -9.24 5.52 1.81
N ALA A 74 -8.07 4.94 2.06
CA ALA A 74 -7.74 3.59 1.64
C ALA A 74 -8.60 2.52 2.34
N HIS A 75 -8.88 2.69 3.64
CA HIS A 75 -9.80 1.83 4.39
C HIS A 75 -11.23 1.89 3.85
N ASP A 76 -11.79 3.10 3.71
CA ASP A 76 -13.15 3.31 3.23
C ASP A 76 -13.30 2.81 1.79
N TYR A 77 -12.26 2.97 0.96
CA TYR A 77 -12.22 2.42 -0.40
C TYR A 77 -12.23 0.90 -0.42
N LEU A 78 -11.46 0.24 0.45
CA LEU A 78 -11.47 -1.22 0.57
C LEU A 78 -12.84 -1.73 1.04
N HIS A 79 -13.44 -1.06 2.02
CA HIS A 79 -14.77 -1.37 2.54
C HIS A 79 -15.82 -1.28 1.43
N ALA A 80 -15.85 -0.17 0.69
CA ALA A 80 -16.74 0.00 -0.46
C ALA A 80 -16.50 -1.04 -1.56
N TYR A 81 -15.23 -1.35 -1.88
CA TYR A 81 -14.87 -2.37 -2.86
C TYR A 81 -15.36 -3.77 -2.47
N LYS A 82 -15.45 -4.07 -1.16
CA LYS A 82 -15.97 -5.34 -0.63
C LYS A 82 -17.49 -5.38 -0.46
N GLY A 83 -18.21 -4.32 -0.83
CA GLY A 83 -19.67 -4.29 -0.84
C GLY A 83 -20.34 -3.52 0.29
N GLY A 84 -19.59 -2.73 1.07
CA GLY A 84 -20.10 -2.05 2.26
C GLY A 84 -19.94 -2.94 3.47
#